data_AF-A0A2S7PJK3-F1
#
_entry.id   AF-A0A2S7PJK3-F1
#
_cell.length_a   1.000
_cell.length_b   1.000
_cell.length_c   1.000
_cell.angle_alpha   90.00
_cell.angle_beta   90.00
_cell.angle_gamma   90.00
#
_symmetry.space_group_name_H-M   'P 1'
#
loop_
_entity.id
_entity.type
_entity.pdbx_description
1 polymer ?
#
loop_
_entity_poly.entity_id
_entity_poly.type
_entity_poly.pdbx_seq_one_letter_code
_entity_poly.pdbx_strand_id
1 'polypeptide(L)'
;MCQDPIIFRPLKAITLANSQQSTLLRLAQEGISVYSPHTAVDAAPGGLTDWLADIVTNHPLVKGAEIEDEAVRSASIPHDRTIINPIKSIPDGFDGAGYGRIVRFNQPQKLGDIAQRIQYALGDLSGLSIAVPQSIPKGERSAVEISSIGICAGSGGSMLNGQDVDLIFTGELSHHEALAAIEQGKCVITAFHSNTERAFLKDRMRPTLMQAIDGKVDIAISEVDRDPYEIIAKDAADW
;
A
#
# COMPACT_ATOMS: atom_id res chain seq x y z
N MET A 1 -1.76 -15.56 -9.20
CA MET A 1 -0.85 -15.06 -8.16
C MET A 1 -1.68 -14.45 -7.05
N CYS A 2 -1.30 -14.60 -5.79
CA CYS A 2 -2.03 -14.06 -4.63
C CYS A 2 -1.04 -13.37 -3.69
N GLN A 3 -1.23 -12.09 -3.38
CA GLN A 3 -0.30 -11.34 -2.53
C GLN A 3 -0.18 -12.01 -1.16
N ASP A 4 -1.32 -12.28 -0.51
CA ASP A 4 -1.38 -12.97 0.77
C ASP A 4 -1.32 -14.49 0.63
N PRO A 5 -0.41 -15.19 1.35
CA PRO A 5 -0.33 -16.64 1.31
C PRO A 5 -1.60 -17.31 1.88
N ILE A 6 -2.30 -18.07 1.03
CA ILE A 6 -3.42 -18.91 1.48
C ILE A 6 -2.98 -19.96 2.51
N ILE A 7 -1.70 -20.38 2.51
CA ILE A 7 -1.10 -21.21 3.56
C ILE A 7 -0.11 -20.35 4.35
N PHE A 8 -0.63 -19.56 5.30
CA PHE A 8 0.22 -18.70 6.15
C PHE A 8 0.83 -19.45 7.35
N ARG A 9 0.12 -20.46 7.87
CA ARG A 9 0.59 -21.34 8.94
C ARG A 9 0.72 -22.76 8.43
N PRO A 10 1.70 -23.55 8.90
CA PRO A 10 1.84 -24.95 8.51
C PRO A 10 0.55 -25.74 8.75
N LEU A 11 0.04 -26.41 7.71
CA LEU A 11 -1.12 -27.29 7.81
C LEU A 11 -0.66 -28.68 8.24
N LYS A 12 -1.32 -29.25 9.25
CA LYS A 12 -1.08 -30.63 9.70
C LYS A 12 -1.90 -31.66 8.90
N ALA A 13 -2.98 -31.22 8.27
CA ALA A 13 -3.86 -32.02 7.42
C ALA A 13 -4.61 -31.08 6.45
N ILE A 14 -5.08 -31.65 5.33
CA ILE A 14 -5.95 -30.95 4.37
C ILE A 14 -7.27 -31.71 4.30
N THR A 15 -8.36 -31.06 4.73
CA THR A 15 -9.70 -31.64 4.89
C THR A 15 -10.77 -30.63 4.48
N LEU A 16 -12.05 -30.98 4.54
CA LEU A 16 -13.17 -30.06 4.31
C LEU A 16 -13.62 -29.32 5.58
N ALA A 17 -12.81 -29.32 6.65
CA ALA A 17 -13.20 -28.81 7.96
C ALA A 17 -13.38 -27.28 8.02
N ASN A 18 -12.78 -26.54 7.08
CA ASN A 18 -12.92 -25.08 7.02
C ASN A 18 -12.79 -24.57 5.57
N SER A 19 -13.18 -23.31 5.36
CA SER A 19 -13.21 -22.65 4.05
C SER A 19 -11.83 -22.57 3.37
N GLN A 20 -10.76 -22.32 4.14
CA GLN A 20 -9.39 -22.28 3.61
C GLN A 20 -8.99 -23.62 3.01
N GLN A 21 -9.16 -24.72 3.75
CA GLN A 21 -8.79 -26.05 3.26
C GLN A 21 -9.71 -26.54 2.14
N SER A 22 -11.00 -26.24 2.20
CA SER A 22 -11.93 -26.50 1.10
C SER A 22 -11.53 -25.77 -0.19
N THR A 23 -11.04 -24.54 -0.07
CA THR A 23 -10.50 -23.79 -1.22
C THR A 23 -9.24 -24.45 -1.78
N LEU A 24 -8.32 -24.89 -0.92
CA LEU A 24 -7.10 -25.60 -1.34
C LEU A 24 -7.42 -26.91 -2.08
N LEU A 25 -8.37 -27.70 -1.57
CA LEU A 25 -8.81 -28.94 -2.21
C LEU A 25 -9.46 -28.67 -3.57
N ARG A 26 -10.26 -27.60 -3.68
CA ARG A 26 -10.84 -27.18 -4.96
C ARG A 26 -9.78 -26.73 -5.96
N LEU A 27 -8.81 -25.93 -5.54
CA LEU A 27 -7.67 -25.52 -6.40
C LEU A 27 -6.92 -26.74 -6.93
N ALA A 28 -6.65 -27.72 -6.06
CA ALA A 28 -5.99 -28.97 -6.46
C ALA A 28 -6.84 -29.79 -7.44
N GLN A 29 -8.14 -29.90 -7.20
CA GLN A 29 -9.07 -30.62 -8.08
C GLN A 29 -9.15 -29.98 -9.48
N GLU A 30 -9.12 -28.64 -9.55
CA GLU A 30 -9.17 -27.88 -10.81
C GLU A 30 -7.78 -27.70 -11.46
N GLY A 31 -6.71 -28.24 -10.87
CA GLY A 31 -5.34 -28.10 -11.39
C GLY A 31 -4.78 -26.67 -11.36
N ILE A 32 -5.30 -25.83 -10.46
CA ILE A 32 -4.90 -24.42 -10.35
C ILE A 32 -3.70 -24.30 -9.40
N SER A 33 -2.58 -23.81 -9.95
CA SER A 33 -1.40 -23.49 -9.16
C SER A 33 -1.51 -22.10 -8.52
N VAL A 34 -1.13 -22.00 -7.24
CA VAL A 34 -1.10 -20.73 -6.50
C VAL A 34 0.34 -20.36 -6.16
N TYR A 35 0.75 -19.16 -6.56
CA TYR A 35 2.02 -18.54 -6.21
C TYR A 35 1.76 -17.28 -5.39
N SER A 36 2.45 -17.15 -4.26
CA SER A 36 2.32 -16.02 -3.33
C SER A 36 3.67 -15.38 -3.07
N PRO A 37 3.98 -14.24 -3.72
CA PRO A 37 5.24 -13.54 -3.49
C PRO A 37 5.25 -12.76 -2.18
N HIS A 38 4.08 -12.30 -1.69
CA HIS A 38 3.90 -11.61 -0.40
C HIS A 38 4.97 -10.52 -0.21
N THR A 39 5.79 -10.64 0.83
CA THR A 39 6.87 -9.72 1.18
C THR A 39 7.94 -9.52 0.10
N ALA A 40 8.08 -10.44 -0.86
CA ALA A 40 8.99 -10.22 -1.99
C ALA A 40 8.54 -9.06 -2.89
N VAL A 41 7.22 -8.90 -3.10
CA VAL A 41 6.66 -7.77 -3.86
C VAL A 41 6.78 -6.46 -3.08
N ASP A 42 6.68 -6.51 -1.75
CA ASP A 42 6.84 -5.33 -0.90
C ASP A 42 8.25 -4.78 -0.95
N ALA A 43 9.24 -5.68 -1.05
CA ALA A 43 10.65 -5.33 -0.99
C ALA A 43 11.28 -5.02 -2.35
N ALA A 44 10.75 -5.58 -3.44
CA ALA A 44 11.31 -5.44 -4.76
C ALA A 44 11.39 -3.96 -5.20
N PRO A 45 12.45 -3.55 -5.92
CA PRO A 45 12.53 -2.21 -6.51
C PRO A 45 11.34 -1.96 -7.46
N GLY A 46 10.65 -0.85 -7.27
CA GLY A 46 9.44 -0.53 -8.03
C GLY A 46 8.21 -1.38 -7.65
N GLY A 47 8.34 -2.20 -6.60
CA GLY A 47 7.29 -3.00 -6.01
C GLY A 47 6.29 -2.18 -5.21
N LEU A 48 5.57 -2.84 -4.30
CA LEU A 48 4.36 -2.27 -3.70
C LEU A 48 4.62 -1.02 -2.86
N THR A 49 5.63 -1.05 -1.99
CA THR A 49 5.95 0.10 -1.14
C THR A 49 6.51 1.27 -1.96
N ASP A 50 7.25 0.99 -3.04
CA ASP A 50 7.72 2.04 -3.96
C ASP A 50 6.57 2.69 -4.72
N TRP A 51 5.53 1.93 -5.10
CA TRP A 51 4.32 2.47 -5.69
C TRP A 51 3.55 3.37 -4.71
N LEU A 52 3.42 2.99 -3.43
CA LEU A 52 2.84 3.90 -2.42
C LEU A 52 3.67 5.18 -2.23
N ALA A 53 5.00 5.09 -2.29
CA ALA A 53 5.88 6.26 -2.26
C ALA A 53 5.72 7.14 -3.51
N ASP A 54 5.49 6.54 -4.68
CA ASP A 54 5.20 7.27 -5.92
C ASP A 54 3.88 8.04 -5.82
N ILE A 55 2.85 7.48 -5.20
CA ILE A 55 1.56 8.16 -4.95
C ILE A 55 1.77 9.43 -4.12
N VAL A 56 2.40 9.32 -2.95
CA VAL A 56 2.52 10.47 -2.03
C VAL A 56 3.43 11.57 -2.58
N THR A 57 4.34 11.23 -3.49
CA THR A 57 5.26 12.14 -4.17
C THR A 57 4.76 12.63 -5.53
N ASN A 58 3.54 12.25 -5.92
CA ASN A 58 2.95 12.58 -7.20
C ASN A 58 3.82 12.14 -8.40
N HIS A 59 4.54 11.04 -8.24
CA HIS A 59 5.30 10.45 -9.34
C HIS A 59 4.33 9.68 -10.27
N PRO A 60 4.47 9.78 -11.60
CA PRO A 60 3.64 9.00 -12.52
C PRO A 60 3.63 7.50 -12.20
N LEU A 61 2.44 6.92 -12.07
CA LEU A 61 2.27 5.53 -11.64
C LEU A 61 2.56 4.51 -12.75
N VAL A 62 2.45 4.93 -14.02
CA VAL A 62 2.76 4.10 -15.19
C VAL A 62 3.92 4.71 -15.99
N LYS A 63 4.97 3.94 -16.25
CA LYS A 63 6.02 4.30 -17.21
C LYS A 63 5.45 4.23 -18.63
N GLY A 64 5.37 5.37 -19.31
CA GLY A 64 5.02 5.41 -20.74
C GLY A 64 3.51 5.32 -21.06
N ALA A 65 2.63 5.51 -20.08
CA ALA A 65 1.24 5.83 -20.42
C ALA A 65 1.21 7.22 -21.06
N GLU A 66 0.70 7.32 -22.29
CA GLU A 66 0.25 8.59 -22.84
C GLU A 66 -0.91 9.07 -21.96
N ILE A 67 -0.61 10.00 -21.05
CA ILE A 67 -1.61 10.60 -20.17
C ILE A 67 -2.37 11.63 -21.02
N GLU A 68 -3.61 11.29 -21.41
CA GLU A 68 -4.49 12.18 -22.18
C GLU A 68 -5.01 13.37 -21.35
N ASP A 69 -4.92 13.31 -20.02
CA ASP A 69 -5.48 14.31 -19.12
C ASP A 69 -4.42 15.28 -18.56
N GLU A 70 -4.54 16.56 -18.95
CA GLU A 70 -3.64 17.64 -18.57
C GLU A 70 -3.63 17.93 -17.06
N ALA A 71 -4.69 17.56 -16.32
CA ALA A 71 -4.78 17.75 -14.88
C ALA A 71 -3.88 16.80 -14.07
N VAL A 72 -3.45 15.67 -14.67
CA VAL A 72 -2.60 14.65 -14.04
C VAL A 72 -1.10 14.89 -14.31
N ARG A 73 -0.76 15.90 -15.13
CA ARG A 73 0.63 16.32 -15.47
C ARG A 73 1.39 17.05 -14.35
N SER A 74 0.94 16.98 -13.09
CA SER A 74 1.74 17.55 -12.00
C SER A 74 3.07 16.80 -11.94
N ALA A 75 4.20 17.52 -12.05
CA ALA A 75 5.52 16.93 -11.95
C ALA A 75 5.70 16.22 -10.60
N SER A 76 6.56 15.20 -10.56
CA SER A 76 6.92 14.59 -9.27
C SER A 76 7.46 15.66 -8.33
N ILE A 77 6.96 15.66 -7.09
CA ILE A 77 7.39 16.58 -6.05
C ILE A 77 8.85 16.25 -5.70
N PRO A 78 9.79 17.20 -5.70
CA PRO A 78 11.19 16.93 -5.36
C PRO A 78 11.34 16.33 -3.96
N HIS A 79 12.00 15.17 -3.89
CA HIS A 79 12.18 14.41 -2.66
C HIS A 79 13.40 13.48 -2.74
N ASP A 80 13.90 13.09 -1.56
CA ASP A 80 14.77 11.94 -1.37
C ASP A 80 13.95 10.72 -0.92
N ARG A 81 14.40 9.52 -1.29
CA ARG A 81 13.82 8.26 -0.86
C ARG A 81 14.89 7.33 -0.30
N THR A 82 14.63 6.75 0.87
CA THR A 82 15.51 5.75 1.48
C THR A 82 14.72 4.51 1.92
N ILE A 83 15.43 3.41 2.13
CA ILE A 83 14.89 2.12 2.55
C ILE A 83 15.01 2.01 4.07
N ILE A 84 13.96 1.53 4.75
CA ILE A 84 13.99 1.33 6.20
C ILE A 84 14.81 0.09 6.56
N ASN A 85 14.47 -1.06 5.95
CA ASN A 85 15.14 -2.33 6.20
C ASN A 85 15.67 -2.94 4.89
N PRO A 86 16.93 -2.67 4.49
CA PRO A 86 17.53 -3.24 3.30
C PRO A 86 17.65 -4.77 3.36
N ILE A 87 17.48 -5.45 2.22
CA ILE A 87 17.77 -6.89 2.13
C ILE A 87 19.29 -7.09 2.17
N LYS A 88 19.76 -8.03 3.00
CA LYS A 88 21.21 -8.30 3.15
C LYS A 88 21.84 -8.99 1.94
N SER A 89 21.12 -9.94 1.36
CA SER A 89 21.57 -10.73 0.21
C SER A 89 20.68 -10.42 -0.98
N ILE A 90 20.98 -9.30 -1.64
CA ILE A 90 20.21 -8.81 -2.78
C ILE A 90 20.56 -9.66 -4.02
N PRO A 91 19.56 -10.25 -4.71
CA PRO A 91 19.81 -10.92 -5.99
C PRO A 91 20.25 -9.93 -7.07
N ASP A 92 21.04 -10.40 -8.04
CA ASP A 92 21.48 -9.58 -9.17
C ASP A 92 20.27 -8.93 -9.89
N GLY A 93 20.35 -7.61 -10.13
CA GLY A 93 19.29 -6.84 -10.77
C GLY A 93 18.18 -6.34 -9.83
N PHE A 94 18.30 -6.57 -8.52
CA PHE A 94 17.36 -6.07 -7.50
C PHE A 94 17.99 -5.00 -6.59
N ASP A 95 18.95 -4.23 -7.11
CA ASP A 95 19.58 -3.12 -6.38
C ASP A 95 18.51 -2.17 -5.80
N GLY A 96 18.62 -1.89 -4.50
CA GLY A 96 17.61 -1.11 -3.77
C GLY A 96 16.45 -1.92 -3.19
N ALA A 97 16.52 -3.25 -3.17
CA ALA A 97 15.51 -4.08 -2.51
C ALA A 97 15.53 -3.93 -0.98
N GLY A 98 14.35 -3.82 -0.38
CA GLY A 98 14.19 -3.71 1.06
C GLY A 98 12.79 -3.31 1.47
N TYR A 99 12.50 -3.47 2.76
CA TYR A 99 11.18 -3.21 3.31
C TYR A 99 11.05 -1.77 3.78
N GLY A 100 9.87 -1.21 3.57
CA GLY A 100 9.54 0.15 3.99
C GLY A 100 10.28 1.22 3.19
N ARG A 101 9.71 2.42 3.14
CA ARG A 101 10.37 3.59 2.56
C ARG A 101 10.25 4.78 3.49
N ILE A 102 11.27 5.63 3.49
CA ILE A 102 11.16 7.00 3.99
C ILE A 102 11.26 7.93 2.80
N VAL A 103 10.26 8.79 2.65
CA VAL A 103 10.28 9.92 1.73
C VAL A 103 10.61 11.17 2.53
N ARG A 104 11.55 11.98 2.04
CA ARG A 104 11.83 13.33 2.59
C ARG A 104 11.67 14.35 1.49
N PHE A 105 10.71 15.25 1.63
CA PHE A 105 10.45 16.29 0.65
C PHE A 105 11.46 17.43 0.79
N ASN A 106 11.85 18.02 -0.34
CA ASN A 106 12.73 19.19 -0.34
C ASN A 106 12.00 20.44 0.19
N GLN A 107 10.67 20.46 0.08
CA GLN A 107 9.77 21.48 0.63
C GLN A 107 8.58 20.78 1.29
N PRO A 108 8.14 21.21 2.48
CA PRO A 108 7.03 20.58 3.17
C PRO A 108 5.74 20.55 2.31
N GLN A 109 4.98 19.47 2.44
CA GLN A 109 3.72 19.26 1.74
C GLN A 109 2.56 19.27 2.73
N LYS A 110 1.40 19.78 2.36
CA LYS A 110 0.24 19.77 3.25
C LYS A 110 -0.32 18.36 3.40
N LEU A 111 -0.71 18.00 4.63
CA LEU A 111 -1.34 16.72 4.93
C LEU A 111 -2.59 16.47 4.08
N GLY A 112 -3.40 17.52 3.83
CA GLY A 112 -4.59 17.43 2.98
C GLY A 112 -4.24 17.06 1.53
N ASP A 113 -3.18 17.62 0.96
CA ASP A 113 -2.77 17.34 -0.41
C ASP A 113 -2.23 15.91 -0.54
N ILE A 114 -1.50 15.42 0.49
CA ILE A 114 -1.04 14.03 0.56
C ILE A 114 -2.23 13.08 0.64
N ALA A 115 -3.20 13.35 1.53
CA ALA A 115 -4.40 12.55 1.68
C ALA A 115 -5.22 12.49 0.38
N GLN A 116 -5.36 13.61 -0.32
CA GLN A 116 -6.05 13.66 -1.61
C GLN A 116 -5.35 12.79 -2.67
N ARG A 117 -4.01 12.84 -2.76
CA ARG A 117 -3.25 11.96 -3.67
C ARG A 117 -3.46 10.49 -3.37
N ILE A 118 -3.45 10.12 -2.09
CA ILE A 118 -3.71 8.73 -1.64
C ILE A 118 -5.14 8.31 -2.03
N GLN A 119 -6.15 9.12 -1.73
CA GLN A 119 -7.54 8.81 -2.07
C GLN A 119 -7.72 8.59 -3.58
N TYR A 120 -7.16 9.48 -4.41
CA TYR A 120 -7.27 9.37 -5.86
C TYR A 120 -6.60 8.10 -6.40
N ALA A 121 -5.38 7.79 -5.94
CA ALA A 121 -4.60 6.68 -6.49
C ALA A 121 -5.07 5.30 -6.00
N LEU A 122 -5.60 5.19 -4.78
CA LEU A 122 -6.12 3.93 -4.26
C LEU A 122 -7.52 3.58 -4.79
N GLY A 123 -8.11 4.44 -5.63
CA GLY A 123 -9.40 4.21 -6.31
C GLY A 123 -10.60 4.66 -5.51
N ASP A 124 -11.72 3.94 -5.61
CA ASP A 124 -12.97 4.24 -4.90
C ASP A 124 -12.86 3.93 -3.40
N LEU A 125 -12.05 4.73 -2.69
CA LEU A 125 -12.01 4.72 -1.23
C LEU A 125 -13.13 5.61 -0.68
N SER A 126 -14.04 5.01 0.10
CA SER A 126 -15.06 5.75 0.86
C SER A 126 -14.45 6.71 1.89
N GLY A 127 -13.19 6.53 2.28
CA GLY A 127 -12.47 7.43 3.18
C GLY A 127 -11.09 6.94 3.60
N LEU A 128 -10.34 7.81 4.26
CA LEU A 128 -9.09 7.49 4.95
C LEU A 128 -9.27 7.65 6.45
N SER A 129 -8.56 6.83 7.23
CA SER A 129 -8.42 7.04 8.66
C SER A 129 -7.18 7.89 8.91
N ILE A 130 -7.36 9.06 9.52
CA ILE A 130 -6.27 10.01 9.74
C ILE A 130 -6.21 10.36 11.23
N ALA A 131 -5.05 10.14 11.86
CA ALA A 131 -4.75 10.62 13.20
C ALA A 131 -3.73 11.75 13.12
N VAL A 132 -3.99 12.81 13.89
CA VAL A 132 -3.09 13.96 14.03
C VAL A 132 -2.94 14.29 15.51
N PRO A 133 -1.87 14.98 15.93
CA PRO A 133 -1.72 15.44 17.30
C PRO A 133 -2.97 16.17 17.80
N GLN A 134 -3.46 15.78 18.99
CA GLN A 134 -4.74 16.27 19.51
C GLN A 134 -4.75 17.78 19.79
N SER A 135 -3.57 18.39 19.93
CA SER A 135 -3.38 19.83 20.07
C SER A 135 -3.74 20.62 18.81
N ILE A 136 -3.80 19.98 17.63
CA ILE A 136 -4.09 20.63 16.36
C ILE A 136 -5.61 20.81 16.18
N PRO A 137 -6.12 22.05 16.05
CA PRO A 137 -7.54 22.32 15.87
C PRO A 137 -8.11 21.64 14.62
N LYS A 138 -9.37 21.19 14.69
CA LYS A 138 -10.02 20.46 13.58
C LYS A 138 -9.98 21.20 12.24
N GLY A 139 -10.11 22.52 12.24
CA GLY A 139 -10.07 23.36 11.03
C GLY A 139 -8.69 23.55 10.42
N GLU A 140 -7.62 23.14 11.10
CA GLU A 140 -6.23 23.37 10.69
C GLU A 140 -5.52 22.08 10.27
N ARG A 141 -6.13 20.91 10.50
CA ARG A 141 -5.49 19.60 10.30
C ARG A 141 -5.00 19.35 8.87
N SER A 142 -5.75 19.81 7.87
CA SER A 142 -5.35 19.65 6.47
C SER A 142 -4.16 20.51 6.08
N ALA A 143 -3.90 21.60 6.82
CA ALA A 143 -2.80 22.52 6.56
C ALA A 143 -1.49 22.13 7.26
N VAL A 144 -1.49 21.07 8.06
CA VAL A 144 -0.27 20.55 8.71
C VAL A 144 0.79 20.24 7.66
N GLU A 145 1.98 20.79 7.87
CA GLU A 145 3.13 20.62 6.96
C GLU A 145 3.88 19.32 7.29
N ILE A 146 4.08 18.51 6.26
CA ILE A 146 4.76 17.20 6.31
C ILE A 146 6.01 17.29 5.46
N SER A 147 7.18 17.19 6.10
CA SER A 147 8.48 17.14 5.40
C SER A 147 8.94 15.72 5.14
N SER A 148 8.40 14.75 5.88
CA SER A 148 8.83 13.36 5.79
C SER A 148 7.73 12.34 6.07
N ILE A 149 7.78 11.22 5.35
CA ILE A 149 6.78 10.15 5.42
C ILE A 149 7.49 8.80 5.57
N GLY A 150 7.14 8.03 6.60
CA GLY A 150 7.45 6.60 6.71
C GLY A 150 6.33 5.77 6.12
N ILE A 151 6.64 4.86 5.19
CA ILE A 151 5.68 4.14 4.37
C ILE A 151 5.92 2.64 4.48
N CYS A 152 4.84 1.88 4.71
CA CYS A 152 4.83 0.42 4.64
C CYS A 152 3.44 -0.04 4.16
N ALA A 153 3.36 -0.85 3.10
CA ALA A 153 2.08 -1.46 2.73
C ALA A 153 1.59 -2.44 3.81
N GLY A 154 0.28 -2.69 3.88
CA GLY A 154 -0.31 -3.60 4.85
C GLY A 154 -0.11 -3.14 6.30
N SER A 155 0.28 -4.05 7.19
CA SER A 155 0.42 -3.79 8.64
C SER A 155 1.84 -3.34 9.03
N GLY A 156 2.11 -2.04 8.97
CA GLY A 156 3.44 -1.45 9.11
C GLY A 156 3.86 -1.02 10.52
N GLY A 157 3.03 -1.20 11.55
CA GLY A 157 3.24 -0.63 12.89
C GLY A 157 4.62 -0.91 13.48
N SER A 158 5.05 -2.18 13.49
CA SER A 158 6.37 -2.57 13.99
C SER A 158 7.55 -1.97 13.20
N MET A 159 7.38 -1.75 11.89
CA MET A 159 8.43 -1.25 11.00
C MET A 159 8.58 0.26 11.09
N LEU A 160 7.45 0.97 11.26
CA LEU A 160 7.38 2.43 11.29
C LEU A 160 7.55 2.99 12.70
N ASN A 161 7.46 2.15 13.73
CA ASN A 161 7.76 2.54 15.10
C ASN A 161 9.19 3.07 15.24
N GLY A 162 9.34 4.20 15.92
CA GLY A 162 10.63 4.84 16.17
C GLY A 162 11.27 5.56 14.96
N GLN A 163 10.66 5.51 13.77
CA GLN A 163 11.17 6.25 12.61
C GLN A 163 11.03 7.77 12.83
N ASP A 164 12.06 8.51 12.44
CA ASP A 164 12.09 9.99 12.52
C ASP A 164 11.41 10.60 11.28
N VAL A 165 10.09 10.62 11.32
CA VAL A 165 9.22 11.11 10.24
C VAL A 165 8.02 11.87 10.80
N ASP A 166 7.50 12.82 10.02
CA ASP A 166 6.34 13.63 10.39
C ASP A 166 5.02 12.90 10.16
N LEU A 167 4.98 11.98 9.17
CA LEU A 167 3.80 11.21 8.81
C LEU A 167 4.13 9.71 8.71
N ILE A 168 3.26 8.87 9.26
CA ILE A 168 3.22 7.42 9.04
C ILE A 168 2.10 7.10 8.04
N PHE A 169 2.42 6.37 6.97
CA PHE A 169 1.44 5.89 6.00
C PHE A 169 1.51 4.36 5.87
N THR A 170 0.41 3.68 6.20
CA THR A 170 0.32 2.21 6.16
C THR A 170 -1.12 1.74 5.94
N GLY A 171 -1.35 0.46 5.69
CA GLY A 171 -2.71 -0.10 5.68
C GLY A 171 -3.36 -0.06 7.07
N GLU A 172 -2.64 -0.51 8.10
CA GLU A 172 -3.21 -0.72 9.44
C GLU A 172 -2.24 -0.35 10.57
N LEU A 173 -2.81 0.18 11.66
CA LEU A 173 -2.19 0.32 12.97
C LEU A 173 -3.21 -0.04 14.05
N SER A 174 -2.74 -0.57 15.18
CA SER A 174 -3.55 -0.64 16.39
C SER A 174 -3.81 0.74 16.97
N HIS A 175 -4.84 0.85 17.83
CA HIS A 175 -5.16 2.10 18.52
C HIS A 175 -3.95 2.68 19.30
N HIS A 176 -3.22 1.82 20.00
CA HIS A 176 -2.08 2.26 20.81
C HIS A 176 -0.87 2.68 19.97
N GLU A 177 -0.64 2.05 18.82
CA GLU A 177 0.41 2.48 17.89
C GLU A 177 0.09 3.86 17.31
N ALA A 178 -1.17 4.09 16.89
CA ALA A 178 -1.60 5.39 16.39
C ALA A 178 -1.54 6.47 17.47
N LEU A 179 -1.98 6.16 18.71
CA LEU A 179 -1.91 7.08 19.84
C LEU A 179 -0.47 7.46 20.18
N ALA A 180 0.44 6.48 20.26
CA ALA A 180 1.85 6.72 20.53
C ALA A 180 2.51 7.60 19.45
N ALA A 181 2.13 7.41 18.18
CA ALA A 181 2.62 8.24 17.08
C ALA A 181 2.18 9.71 17.23
N ILE A 182 0.90 9.97 17.51
CA ILE A 182 0.40 11.35 17.64
C ILE A 182 0.89 12.05 18.92
N GLU A 183 1.18 11.31 19.99
CA GLU A 183 1.82 11.84 21.20
C GLU A 183 3.28 12.26 20.95
N GLN A 184 3.95 11.64 19.96
CA GLN A 184 5.27 12.05 19.47
C GLN A 184 5.20 13.22 18.48
N GLY A 185 4.02 13.81 18.24
CA GLY A 185 3.82 14.91 17.31
C GLY A 185 3.68 14.48 15.84
N LYS A 186 3.58 13.17 15.56
CA LYS A 186 3.46 12.64 14.19
C LYS A 186 2.01 12.61 13.73
N CYS A 187 1.80 12.64 12.42
CA CYS A 187 0.53 12.29 11.80
C CYS A 187 0.54 10.81 11.38
N VAL A 188 -0.65 10.25 11.20
CA VAL A 188 -0.86 8.89 10.71
C VAL A 188 -1.96 8.93 9.66
N ILE A 189 -1.73 8.28 8.53
CA ILE A 189 -2.76 7.90 7.57
C ILE A 189 -2.79 6.38 7.52
N THR A 190 -3.96 5.79 7.76
CA THR A 190 -4.25 4.40 7.45
C THR A 190 -5.33 4.27 6.39
N ALA A 191 -5.14 3.33 5.47
CA ALA A 191 -6.01 3.15 4.32
C ALA A 191 -6.59 1.74 4.20
N PHE A 192 -6.64 0.96 5.29
CA PHE A 192 -6.95 -0.48 5.32
C PHE A 192 -5.94 -1.35 4.58
N HIS A 193 -5.88 -2.63 4.95
CA HIS A 193 -4.87 -3.55 4.44
C HIS A 193 -4.97 -3.71 2.92
N SER A 194 -6.09 -4.26 2.44
CA SER A 194 -6.24 -4.64 1.04
C SER A 194 -6.14 -3.42 0.12
N ASN A 195 -6.72 -2.32 0.53
CA ASN A 195 -6.70 -1.07 -0.24
C ASN A 195 -5.29 -0.53 -0.50
N THR A 196 -4.34 -0.73 0.42
CA THR A 196 -2.93 -0.36 0.17
C THR A 196 -2.19 -1.30 -0.78
N GLU A 197 -2.79 -2.40 -1.21
CA GLU A 197 -2.14 -3.43 -2.05
C GLU A 197 -2.84 -3.66 -3.39
N ARG A 198 -4.17 -3.48 -3.46
CA ARG A 198 -4.97 -3.93 -4.60
C ARG A 198 -4.77 -3.09 -5.85
N ALA A 199 -4.80 -1.76 -5.74
CA ALA A 199 -4.66 -0.89 -6.91
C ALA A 199 -3.28 -1.04 -7.59
N PHE A 200 -2.24 -1.42 -6.83
CA PHE A 200 -0.94 -1.81 -7.40
C PHE A 200 -1.04 -2.96 -8.42
N LEU A 201 -1.98 -3.90 -8.24
CA LEU A 201 -2.16 -5.00 -9.17
C LEU A 201 -2.50 -4.49 -10.58
N LYS A 202 -3.36 -3.48 -10.65
CA LYS A 202 -3.79 -2.83 -11.89
C LYS A 202 -2.73 -1.90 -12.43
N ASP A 203 -2.18 -1.05 -11.57
CA ASP A 203 -1.33 0.06 -11.98
C ASP A 203 0.08 -0.39 -12.38
N ARG A 204 0.62 -1.42 -11.71
CA ARG A 204 2.02 -1.84 -11.87
C ARG A 204 2.20 -3.32 -12.13
N MET A 205 1.58 -4.19 -11.35
CA MET A 205 1.84 -5.64 -11.46
C MET A 205 1.42 -6.17 -12.84
N ARG A 206 0.18 -5.92 -13.25
CA ARG A 206 -0.35 -6.39 -14.54
C ARG A 206 0.49 -5.88 -15.73
N PRO A 207 0.74 -4.57 -15.93
CA PRO A 207 1.54 -4.13 -17.07
C PRO A 207 2.98 -4.67 -17.03
N THR A 208 3.59 -4.75 -15.86
CA THR A 208 4.95 -5.32 -15.69
C THR A 208 4.97 -6.80 -16.07
N LEU A 209 3.98 -7.58 -15.61
CA LEU A 209 3.86 -8.99 -15.96
C LEU A 209 3.57 -9.16 -17.45
N MET A 210 2.63 -8.41 -18.02
CA MET A 210 2.31 -8.44 -19.46
C MET A 210 3.56 -8.23 -20.31
N GLN A 211 4.41 -7.27 -19.94
CA GLN A 211 5.69 -7.04 -20.59
C GLN A 211 6.68 -8.21 -20.39
N ALA A 212 6.80 -8.72 -19.18
CA ALA A 212 7.74 -9.80 -18.85
C ALA A 212 7.40 -11.14 -19.52
N ILE A 213 6.11 -11.44 -19.69
CA ILE A 213 5.65 -12.68 -20.34
C ILE A 213 5.53 -12.55 -21.86
N ASP A 214 5.68 -11.35 -22.41
CA ASP A 214 5.59 -11.07 -23.85
C ASP A 214 4.29 -11.62 -24.48
N GLY A 215 3.15 -11.37 -23.83
CA GLY A 215 1.83 -11.78 -24.30
C GLY A 215 1.58 -13.29 -24.37
N LYS A 216 2.45 -14.14 -23.79
CA LYS A 216 2.33 -15.60 -23.87
C LYS A 216 1.15 -16.18 -23.09
N VAL A 217 0.60 -15.45 -22.13
CA VAL A 217 -0.55 -15.86 -21.33
C VAL A 217 -1.48 -14.67 -21.07
N ASP A 218 -2.76 -14.97 -20.90
CA ASP A 218 -3.75 -13.98 -20.47
C ASP A 218 -3.53 -13.61 -19.00
N ILE A 219 -3.63 -12.32 -18.68
CA ILE A 219 -3.56 -11.81 -17.32
C ILE A 219 -4.88 -11.13 -16.97
N ALA A 220 -5.56 -11.70 -15.96
CA ALA A 220 -6.73 -11.10 -15.34
C ALA A 220 -6.43 -10.70 -13.89
N ILE A 221 -7.10 -9.65 -13.42
CA ILE A 221 -7.11 -9.23 -12.01
C ILE A 221 -8.48 -9.63 -11.48
N SER A 222 -8.51 -10.23 -10.29
CA SER A 222 -9.78 -10.65 -9.69
C SER A 222 -10.63 -9.43 -9.29
N GLU A 223 -11.92 -9.50 -9.62
CA GLU A 223 -12.94 -8.48 -9.31
C GLU A 223 -13.83 -8.89 -8.11
N VAL A 224 -13.64 -10.11 -7.60
CA VAL A 224 -14.51 -10.70 -6.57
C VAL A 224 -14.01 -10.35 -5.16
N ASP A 225 -12.71 -10.52 -4.93
CA ASP A 225 -12.07 -10.23 -3.66
C ASP A 225 -11.98 -8.72 -3.40
N ARG A 226 -12.15 -8.34 -2.14
CA ARG A 226 -12.25 -6.94 -1.70
C ARG A 226 -11.85 -6.86 -0.23
N ASP A 227 -11.61 -5.64 0.26
CA ASP A 227 -11.36 -5.42 1.68
C ASP A 227 -12.54 -5.98 2.52
N PRO A 228 -12.29 -6.67 3.64
CA PRO A 228 -13.35 -7.19 4.49
C PRO A 228 -14.13 -6.09 5.22
N TYR A 229 -13.66 -4.84 5.22
CA TYR A 229 -14.29 -3.70 5.86
C TYR A 229 -14.86 -2.72 4.83
N GLU A 230 -16.00 -2.12 5.18
CA GLU A 230 -16.59 -1.00 4.47
C GLU A 230 -16.75 0.19 5.43
N ILE A 231 -16.40 1.40 4.95
CA ILE A 231 -16.66 2.62 5.72
C ILE A 231 -18.09 3.05 5.44
N ILE A 232 -18.87 3.19 6.51
CA ILE A 232 -20.26 3.59 6.44
C ILE A 232 -20.43 4.99 7.03
N ALA A 233 -21.01 5.90 6.26
CA ALA A 233 -21.40 7.21 6.76
C ALA A 233 -22.71 7.11 7.57
N LYS A 234 -22.93 8.04 8.51
CA LYS A 234 -24.09 8.03 9.40
C LYS A 234 -25.44 8.12 8.66
N ASP A 235 -25.44 8.67 7.46
CA ASP A 235 -26.60 8.94 6.61
C ASP A 235 -26.68 8.01 5.39
N ALA A 236 -25.88 6.95 5.33
CA ALA A 236 -25.96 5.93 4.29
C ALA A 236 -27.27 5.14 4.44
N ALA A 237 -28.28 5.47 3.63
CA ALA A 237 -29.64 4.94 3.76
C ALA A 237 -29.78 3.43 3.48
N ASP A 238 -28.81 2.84 2.80
CA ASP A 238 -28.80 1.43 2.40
C ASP A 238 -27.85 0.57 3.27
N TRP A 239 -27.46 1.08 4.45
CA TRP A 239 -26.66 0.40 5.47
C TRP A 239 -27.22 0.54 6.89
#